data_AF-A0A364Y0T5-F1
#
_entry.id   AF-A0A364Y0T5-F1
#
_cell.length_a   1.000
_cell.length_b   1.000
_cell.length_c   1.000
_cell.angle_alpha   90.00
_cell.angle_beta   90.00
_cell.angle_gamma   90.00
#
_symmetry.space_group_name_H-M   'P 1'
#
loop_
_entity.id
_entity.type
_entity.pdbx_description
1 polymer ?
#
loop_
_entity_poly.entity_id
_entity_poly.type
_entity_poly.pdbx_seq_one_letter_code
_entity_poly.pdbx_strand_id
1 'polypeptide(L)'
;MIKYLSIALLYTLPCLVFAQKKATQEFYEIRTINISNANQEAANDAYLKQSLLPALHRAGIKNIGAFKPVSSDTVNSGKKIILLIPYQSPDQFVKIQDVLSKDNTYATTGKDYLDADYQTPTFDRIESIFLRAFRDAPKLHAPSFTTPRDQRIYELRSYEGHSQKIYKNKEHMFNEGGEILLFEKLKFNAVFYGEALIGPTLPNLMYMTSFENRSAREEHWKTFVSDPEWKKMSSLPMYQHNVSKITIMLLHPTDYSDY
;
A
#
# COMPACT_ATOMS: atom_id res chain seq x y z
N MET A 1 3.81 -50.77 64.88
CA MET A 1 4.06 -50.53 63.44
C MET A 1 3.10 -49.45 62.96
N ILE A 2 3.58 -48.22 62.84
CA ILE A 2 2.78 -47.06 62.39
C ILE A 2 2.99 -46.92 60.87
N LYS A 3 1.92 -47.04 60.08
CA LYS A 3 1.93 -46.81 58.62
C LYS A 3 1.67 -45.33 58.36
N TYR A 4 2.66 -44.62 57.81
CA TYR A 4 2.47 -43.26 57.30
C TYR A 4 1.84 -43.32 55.91
N LEU A 5 0.71 -42.63 55.74
CA LEU A 5 0.00 -42.45 54.48
C LEU A 5 0.50 -41.14 53.85
N SER A 6 1.33 -41.22 52.82
CA SER A 6 1.81 -40.05 52.09
C SER A 6 0.75 -39.60 51.08
N ILE A 7 0.09 -38.47 51.36
CA ILE A 7 -0.80 -37.78 50.42
C ILE A 7 0.05 -36.87 49.55
N ALA A 8 0.20 -37.20 48.26
CA ALA A 8 0.85 -36.33 47.28
C ALA A 8 -0.16 -35.29 46.78
N LEU A 9 0.06 -34.02 47.14
CA LEU A 9 -0.74 -32.88 46.68
C LEU A 9 -0.22 -32.44 45.30
N LEU A 10 -0.94 -32.76 44.23
CA LEU A 10 -0.65 -32.23 42.89
C LEU A 10 -1.04 -30.75 42.83
N TYR A 11 -0.05 -29.86 42.81
CA TYR A 11 -0.24 -28.46 42.46
C TYR A 11 -0.32 -28.32 40.93
N THR A 12 -1.53 -28.20 40.39
CA THR A 12 -1.74 -27.79 38.99
C THR A 12 -1.54 -26.28 38.88
N LEU A 13 -0.40 -25.85 38.34
CA LEU A 13 -0.16 -24.45 37.96
C LEU A 13 -1.10 -24.10 36.77
N PRO A 14 -1.98 -23.09 36.88
CA PRO A 14 -2.77 -22.65 35.73
C PRO A 14 -1.83 -21.94 34.73
N CYS A 15 -1.59 -22.58 33.59
CA CYS A 15 -0.88 -21.97 32.48
C CYS A 15 -1.78 -20.88 31.89
N LEU A 16 -1.54 -19.62 32.27
CA LEU A 16 -2.18 -18.46 31.66
C LEU A 16 -1.64 -18.33 30.22
N VAL A 17 -2.38 -18.87 29.26
CA VAL A 17 -2.15 -18.63 27.85
C VAL A 17 -2.58 -17.19 27.57
N PHE A 18 -1.61 -16.27 27.56
CA PHE A 18 -1.83 -14.93 27.03
C PHE A 18 -2.08 -15.05 25.52
N ALA A 19 -3.34 -14.96 25.11
CA ALA A 19 -3.68 -14.81 23.69
C ALA A 19 -3.09 -13.48 23.20
N GLN A 20 -2.00 -13.55 22.42
CA GLN A 20 -1.40 -12.38 21.79
C GLN A 20 -2.44 -11.75 20.86
N LYS A 21 -2.90 -10.54 21.20
CA LYS A 21 -3.88 -9.81 20.39
C LYS A 21 -3.30 -9.59 19.00
N LYS A 22 -3.87 -10.27 17.99
CA LYS A 22 -3.46 -10.13 16.59
C LYS A 22 -3.56 -8.66 16.21
N ALA A 23 -2.50 -8.10 15.63
CA ALA A 23 -2.49 -6.71 15.20
C ALA A 23 -3.61 -6.49 14.18
N THR A 24 -4.41 -5.43 14.38
CA THR A 24 -5.45 -5.04 13.43
C THR A 24 -4.78 -4.58 12.13
N GLN A 25 -5.10 -5.24 11.02
CA GLN A 25 -4.62 -4.90 9.68
C GLN A 25 -5.42 -3.72 9.13
N GLU A 26 -4.72 -2.74 8.57
CA GLU A 26 -5.31 -1.67 7.78
C GLU A 26 -5.77 -2.18 6.41
N PHE A 27 -6.53 -1.34 5.71
CA PHE A 27 -6.96 -1.53 4.34
C PHE A 27 -6.48 -0.35 3.50
N TYR A 28 -6.24 -0.59 2.22
CA TYR A 28 -5.71 0.44 1.32
C TYR A 28 -6.56 0.49 0.05
N GLU A 29 -6.84 1.68 -0.44
CA GLU A 29 -7.28 1.89 -1.81
C GLU A 29 -6.11 2.46 -2.62
N ILE A 30 -5.76 1.77 -3.71
CA ILE A 30 -4.96 2.36 -4.78
C ILE A 30 -5.95 2.86 -5.83
N ARG A 31 -6.19 4.17 -5.85
CA ARG A 31 -7.06 4.83 -6.83
C ARG A 31 -6.21 5.42 -7.94
N THR A 32 -6.49 5.07 -9.18
CA THR A 32 -5.84 5.65 -10.37
C THR A 32 -6.84 6.50 -11.12
N ILE A 33 -6.52 7.78 -11.29
CA ILE A 33 -7.23 8.70 -12.17
C ILE A 33 -6.47 8.75 -13.50
N ASN A 34 -7.11 8.28 -14.55
CA ASN A 34 -6.60 8.31 -15.91
C ASN A 34 -7.00 9.64 -16.58
N ILE A 35 -6.03 10.30 -17.18
CA ILE A 35 -6.17 11.59 -17.84
C ILE A 35 -5.48 11.55 -19.22
N SER A 36 -5.92 12.41 -20.12
CA SER A 36 -5.44 12.49 -21.51
C SER A 36 -4.82 13.83 -21.86
N ASN A 37 -4.97 14.86 -21.02
CA ASN A 37 -4.50 16.21 -21.32
C ASN A 37 -4.20 17.06 -20.08
N ALA A 38 -3.49 18.18 -20.29
CA ALA A 38 -3.03 19.08 -19.24
C ALA A 38 -4.17 19.79 -18.48
N ASN A 39 -5.32 20.04 -19.13
CA ASN A 39 -6.47 20.65 -18.45
C ASN A 39 -7.07 19.69 -17.42
N GLN A 40 -7.20 18.41 -17.78
CA GLN A 40 -7.60 17.36 -16.83
C GLN A 40 -6.58 17.21 -15.69
N GLU A 41 -5.29 17.25 -15.99
CA GLU A 41 -4.25 17.21 -14.96
C GLU A 41 -4.41 18.36 -13.95
N ALA A 42 -4.52 19.59 -14.45
CA ALA A 42 -4.69 20.78 -13.61
C ALA A 42 -5.98 20.74 -12.79
N ALA A 43 -7.11 20.30 -13.38
CA ALA A 43 -8.37 20.17 -12.68
C ALA A 43 -8.30 19.13 -11.54
N ASN A 44 -7.65 17.99 -11.77
CA ASN A 44 -7.44 17.00 -10.73
C ASN A 44 -6.48 17.50 -9.64
N ASP A 45 -5.36 18.13 -10.00
CA ASP A 45 -4.42 18.68 -9.01
C ASP A 45 -5.11 19.70 -8.10
N ALA A 46 -5.91 20.61 -8.67
CA ALA A 46 -6.69 21.56 -7.89
C ALA A 46 -7.68 20.87 -6.96
N TYR A 47 -8.48 19.93 -7.50
CA TYR A 47 -9.46 19.19 -6.72
C TYR A 47 -8.85 18.36 -5.58
N LEU A 48 -7.78 17.62 -5.88
CA LEU A 48 -7.10 16.78 -4.89
C LEU A 48 -6.51 17.63 -3.77
N LYS A 49 -5.79 18.71 -4.12
CA LYS A 49 -5.13 19.61 -3.18
C LYS A 49 -6.11 20.40 -2.31
N GLN A 50 -7.18 20.92 -2.90
CA GLN A 50 -8.05 21.91 -2.26
C GLN A 50 -9.34 21.31 -1.68
N SER A 51 -9.75 20.14 -2.16
CA SER A 51 -11.02 19.52 -1.78
C SER A 51 -10.84 18.12 -1.21
N LEU A 52 -10.43 17.14 -2.02
CA LEU A 52 -10.50 15.73 -1.61
C LEU A 52 -9.58 15.41 -0.43
N LEU A 53 -8.29 15.70 -0.51
CA LEU A 53 -7.36 15.33 0.58
C LEU A 53 -7.73 16.04 1.90
N PRO A 54 -7.98 17.37 1.92
CA PRO A 54 -8.47 18.03 3.13
C PRO A 54 -9.76 17.42 3.70
N ALA A 55 -10.70 16.99 2.85
CA ALA A 55 -11.94 16.37 3.29
C ALA A 55 -11.72 14.97 3.88
N LEU A 56 -10.86 14.16 3.26
CA LEU A 56 -10.46 12.86 3.81
C LEU A 56 -9.72 13.02 5.15
N HIS A 57 -8.87 14.04 5.29
CA HIS A 57 -8.23 14.39 6.56
C HIS A 57 -9.26 14.76 7.65
N ARG A 58 -10.29 15.57 7.33
CA ARG A 58 -11.41 15.87 8.24
C ARG A 58 -12.22 14.62 8.60
N ALA A 59 -12.34 13.66 7.68
CA ALA A 59 -12.95 12.35 7.92
C ALA A 59 -12.05 11.38 8.71
N GLY A 60 -10.88 11.82 9.18
CA GLY A 60 -9.98 11.06 10.03
C GLY A 60 -9.04 10.11 9.28
N ILE A 61 -8.99 10.17 7.96
CA ILE A 61 -8.01 9.42 7.13
C ILE A 61 -6.74 10.27 7.05
N LYS A 62 -5.58 9.67 7.33
CA LYS A 62 -4.27 10.37 7.35
C LYS A 62 -3.26 9.61 6.50
N ASN A 63 -2.12 10.22 6.18
CA ASN A 63 -1.04 9.62 5.39
C ASN A 63 -1.55 9.23 3.98
N ILE A 64 -2.23 10.16 3.33
CA ILE A 64 -2.76 9.97 1.99
C ILE A 64 -1.65 10.31 0.99
N GLY A 65 -1.30 9.33 0.17
CA GLY A 65 -0.33 9.51 -0.90
C GLY A 65 -1.00 10.00 -2.16
N ALA A 66 -0.43 11.01 -2.81
CA ALA A 66 -0.81 11.44 -4.15
C ALA A 66 0.42 11.53 -5.03
N PHE A 67 0.47 10.72 -6.08
CA PHE A 67 1.67 10.45 -6.87
C PHE A 67 1.42 10.57 -8.37
N LYS A 68 2.47 10.91 -9.11
CA LYS A 68 2.47 10.90 -10.58
C LYS A 68 3.65 10.08 -11.11
N PRO A 69 3.50 9.37 -12.23
CA PRO A 69 4.61 8.65 -12.86
C PRO A 69 5.79 9.58 -13.15
N VAL A 70 7.00 9.04 -13.00
CA VAL A 70 8.22 9.76 -13.36
C VAL A 70 8.23 10.13 -14.84
N SER A 71 8.84 11.25 -15.20
CA SER A 71 8.89 11.75 -16.58
C SER A 71 9.56 10.78 -17.57
N SER A 72 10.46 9.91 -17.09
CA SER A 72 11.08 8.88 -17.92
C SER A 72 10.13 7.74 -18.32
N ASP A 73 8.98 7.60 -17.67
CA ASP A 73 7.92 6.68 -18.08
C ASP A 73 7.06 7.37 -19.16
N THR A 74 7.49 7.30 -20.41
CA THR A 74 6.80 7.94 -21.54
C THR A 74 5.43 7.33 -21.85
N VAL A 75 5.10 6.17 -21.26
CA VAL A 75 3.81 5.52 -21.42
C VAL A 75 2.79 6.13 -20.46
N ASN A 76 3.15 6.32 -19.19
CA ASN A 76 2.23 6.73 -18.13
C ASN A 76 2.38 8.19 -17.65
N SER A 77 3.53 8.83 -17.87
CA SER A 77 3.76 10.22 -17.47
C SER A 77 2.75 11.16 -18.12
N GLY A 78 2.13 12.03 -17.31
CA GLY A 78 1.07 12.95 -17.75
C GLY A 78 -0.27 12.26 -18.08
N LYS A 79 -0.41 10.95 -17.78
CA LYS A 79 -1.65 10.19 -18.07
C LYS A 79 -2.30 9.58 -16.83
N LYS A 80 -1.63 9.60 -15.68
CA LYS A 80 -2.11 8.97 -14.44
C LYS A 80 -1.78 9.81 -13.23
N ILE A 81 -2.75 9.91 -12.32
CA ILE A 81 -2.56 10.35 -10.93
C ILE A 81 -2.95 9.16 -10.03
N ILE A 82 -2.06 8.75 -9.13
CA ILE A 82 -2.23 7.58 -8.28
C ILE A 82 -2.40 8.06 -6.84
N LEU A 83 -3.48 7.66 -6.18
CA LEU A 83 -3.71 7.87 -4.76
C LEU A 83 -3.50 6.57 -3.97
N LEU A 84 -2.86 6.69 -2.81
CA LEU A 84 -2.86 5.68 -1.75
C LEU A 84 -3.68 6.21 -0.58
N ILE A 85 -4.84 5.60 -0.34
CA ILE A 85 -5.76 6.02 0.72
C ILE A 85 -5.88 4.90 1.75
N PRO A 86 -5.39 5.09 3.00
CA PRO A 86 -5.51 4.08 4.04
C PRO A 86 -6.86 4.18 4.77
N TYR A 87 -7.42 3.02 5.12
CA TYR A 87 -8.64 2.87 5.89
C TYR A 87 -8.40 1.94 7.08
N GLN A 88 -9.01 2.26 8.22
CA GLN A 88 -8.92 1.45 9.44
C GLN A 88 -9.86 0.24 9.39
N SER A 89 -10.86 0.26 8.51
CA SER A 89 -11.80 -0.84 8.30
C SER A 89 -12.46 -0.77 6.92
N PRO A 90 -13.05 -1.88 6.42
CA PRO A 90 -13.86 -1.85 5.19
C PRO A 90 -15.08 -0.95 5.32
N ASP A 91 -15.64 -0.82 6.53
CA ASP A 91 -16.79 0.04 6.81
C ASP A 91 -16.45 1.53 6.64
N GLN A 92 -15.23 1.94 7.00
CA GLN A 92 -14.76 3.31 6.73
C GLN A 92 -14.70 3.60 5.22
N PHE A 93 -14.22 2.63 4.42
CA PHE A 93 -14.23 2.75 2.95
C PHE A 93 -15.64 2.87 2.38
N VAL A 94 -16.58 2.05 2.85
CA VAL A 94 -17.99 2.10 2.38
C VAL A 94 -18.66 3.44 2.73
N LYS A 95 -18.42 3.97 3.93
CA LYS A 95 -19.08 5.19 4.41
C LYS A 95 -18.43 6.49 3.94
N ILE A 96 -17.22 6.46 3.36
CA ILE A 96 -16.49 7.69 3.08
C ILE A 96 -17.24 8.62 2.11
N GLN A 97 -17.96 8.05 1.14
CA GLN A 97 -18.74 8.85 0.19
C GLN A 97 -19.93 9.55 0.87
N ASP A 98 -20.59 8.90 1.82
CA ASP A 98 -21.66 9.51 2.62
C ASP A 98 -21.13 10.64 3.52
N VAL A 99 -19.88 10.51 4.00
CA VAL A 99 -19.21 11.55 4.76
C VAL A 99 -18.87 12.74 3.86
N LEU A 100 -18.26 12.49 2.69
CA LEU A 100 -17.88 13.53 1.72
C LEU A 100 -19.10 14.29 1.19
N SER A 101 -20.21 13.61 0.89
CA SER A 101 -21.44 14.25 0.38
C SER A 101 -22.10 15.21 1.38
N LYS A 102 -21.78 15.11 2.68
CA LYS A 102 -22.26 16.00 3.74
C LYS A 102 -21.27 17.10 4.10
N ASP A 103 -20.08 17.08 3.51
CA ASP A 103 -19.04 18.09 3.75
C ASP A 103 -19.23 19.28 2.78
N ASN A 104 -19.82 20.35 3.29
CA ASN A 104 -20.07 21.57 2.51
C ASN A 104 -18.78 22.22 1.97
N THR A 105 -17.67 22.10 2.70
CA THR A 105 -16.38 22.63 2.24
C THR A 105 -15.88 21.81 1.05
N TYR A 106 -15.94 20.48 1.12
CA TYR A 106 -15.60 19.59 0.00
C TYR A 106 -16.45 19.90 -1.24
N ALA A 107 -17.76 20.02 -1.07
CA ALA A 107 -18.67 20.35 -2.18
C ALA A 107 -18.36 21.71 -2.81
N THR A 108 -18.02 22.72 -1.99
CA THR A 108 -17.73 24.08 -2.48
C THR A 108 -16.35 24.16 -3.14
N THR A 109 -15.29 23.64 -2.51
CA THR A 109 -13.92 23.73 -3.05
C THR A 109 -13.66 22.73 -4.17
N GLY A 110 -14.48 21.68 -4.29
CA GLY A 110 -14.41 20.70 -5.36
C GLY A 110 -15.34 20.98 -6.54
N LYS A 111 -16.11 22.08 -6.51
CA LYS A 111 -17.20 22.34 -7.46
C LYS A 111 -16.80 22.16 -8.92
N ASP A 112 -15.69 22.77 -9.34
CA ASP A 112 -15.22 22.73 -10.73
C ASP A 112 -14.92 21.31 -11.22
N TYR A 113 -14.56 20.40 -10.31
CA TYR A 113 -14.33 19.00 -10.61
C TYR A 113 -15.59 18.15 -10.53
N LEU A 114 -16.39 18.36 -9.47
CA LEU A 114 -17.56 17.53 -9.16
C LEU A 114 -18.73 17.82 -10.11
N ASP A 115 -18.87 19.06 -10.56
CA ASP A 115 -19.98 19.52 -11.41
C ASP A 115 -19.56 19.70 -12.88
N ALA A 116 -18.38 19.20 -13.26
CA ALA A 116 -17.85 19.35 -14.61
C ALA A 116 -18.82 18.81 -15.66
N ASP A 117 -19.00 19.57 -16.73
CA ASP A 117 -19.90 19.20 -17.81
C ASP A 117 -19.26 18.15 -18.75
N TYR A 118 -20.10 17.53 -19.59
CA TYR A 118 -19.67 16.47 -20.50
C TYR A 118 -18.71 16.93 -21.62
N GLN A 119 -18.63 18.23 -21.91
CA GLN A 119 -17.73 18.84 -22.89
C GLN A 119 -16.36 19.15 -22.28
N THR A 120 -16.29 19.30 -20.96
CA THR A 120 -15.06 19.59 -20.20
C THR A 120 -14.76 18.52 -19.13
N PRO A 121 -14.72 17.22 -19.49
CA PRO A 121 -14.55 16.15 -18.51
C PRO A 121 -13.21 16.29 -17.79
N THR A 122 -13.21 16.16 -16.46
CA THR A 122 -12.00 16.28 -15.63
C THR A 122 -11.12 15.05 -15.63
N PHE A 123 -11.58 13.91 -16.12
CA PHE A 123 -10.80 12.68 -16.24
C PHE A 123 -11.39 11.76 -17.31
N ASP A 124 -10.62 10.78 -17.77
CA ASP A 124 -11.09 9.74 -18.70
C ASP A 124 -11.71 8.56 -17.93
N ARG A 125 -11.06 8.15 -16.83
CA ARG A 125 -11.52 7.04 -15.98
C ARG A 125 -10.93 7.08 -14.58
N ILE A 126 -11.70 6.66 -13.58
CA ILE A 126 -11.20 6.31 -12.24
C ILE A 126 -11.25 4.78 -12.07
N GLU A 127 -10.15 4.21 -11.60
CA GLU A 127 -10.00 2.78 -11.30
C GLU A 127 -9.53 2.62 -9.85
N SER A 128 -10.01 1.62 -9.13
CA SER A 128 -9.59 1.36 -7.75
C SER A 128 -9.24 -0.11 -7.53
N ILE A 129 -8.19 -0.34 -6.74
CA ILE A 129 -7.83 -1.64 -6.17
C ILE A 129 -7.97 -1.52 -4.65
N PHE A 130 -8.75 -2.40 -4.03
CA PHE A 130 -8.92 -2.44 -2.58
C PHE A 130 -8.11 -3.58 -2.00
N LEU A 131 -7.24 -3.25 -1.04
CA LEU A 131 -6.28 -4.18 -0.45
C LEU A 131 -6.46 -4.30 1.06
N ARG A 132 -6.10 -5.46 1.59
CA ARG A 132 -5.86 -5.65 3.03
C ARG A 132 -4.37 -5.71 3.29
N ALA A 133 -3.89 -5.01 4.31
CA ALA A 133 -2.48 -5.01 4.70
C ALA A 133 -1.97 -6.42 4.96
N PHE A 134 -0.70 -6.71 4.75
CA PHE A 134 -0.11 -7.98 5.17
C PHE A 134 -0.06 -8.09 6.69
N ARG A 135 -0.09 -9.32 7.21
CA ARG A 135 -0.14 -9.53 8.67
C ARG A 135 1.18 -9.16 9.38
N ASP A 136 2.30 -9.35 8.69
CA ASP A 136 3.63 -9.05 9.23
C ASP A 136 4.05 -7.59 8.93
N ALA A 137 3.19 -6.86 8.20
CA ALA A 137 3.26 -5.40 8.01
C ALA A 137 1.83 -4.80 8.04
N PRO A 138 1.15 -4.83 9.21
CA PRO A 138 -0.30 -4.62 9.31
C PRO A 138 -0.74 -3.16 9.15
N LYS A 139 0.20 -2.22 9.10
CA LYS A 139 -0.07 -0.79 9.02
C LYS A 139 0.85 -0.13 8.00
N LEU A 140 0.37 0.96 7.43
CA LEU A 140 1.12 1.82 6.57
C LEU A 140 2.25 2.50 7.35
N HIS A 141 3.40 2.63 6.70
CA HIS A 141 4.53 3.41 7.16
C HIS A 141 4.70 4.64 6.25
N ALA A 142 4.83 5.83 6.84
CA ALA A 142 5.04 7.08 6.12
C ALA A 142 6.54 7.43 6.18
N PRO A 143 7.34 7.07 5.17
CA PRO A 143 8.77 7.35 5.16
C PRO A 143 9.00 8.87 5.01
N SER A 144 10.06 9.36 5.65
CA SER A 144 10.48 10.75 5.58
C SER A 144 11.86 10.84 4.95
N PHE A 145 11.99 11.72 3.96
CA PHE A 145 13.25 12.01 3.27
C PHE A 145 13.59 13.48 3.37
N THR A 146 14.88 13.79 3.38
CA THR A 146 15.39 15.18 3.33
C THR A 146 15.55 15.69 1.89
N THR A 147 15.54 14.79 0.90
CA THR A 147 15.63 15.17 -0.52
C THR A 147 14.35 15.86 -0.99
N PRO A 148 14.45 16.75 -2.00
CA PRO A 148 13.29 17.35 -2.66
C PRO A 148 12.31 16.29 -3.19
N ARG A 149 11.01 16.61 -3.19
CA ARG A 149 9.93 15.69 -3.58
C ARG A 149 10.06 15.16 -4.99
N ASP A 150 10.46 16.01 -5.92
CA ASP A 150 10.72 15.68 -7.33
C ASP A 150 11.96 14.81 -7.56
N GLN A 151 12.77 14.57 -6.52
CA GLN A 151 13.87 13.61 -6.57
C GLN A 151 13.49 12.26 -5.98
N ARG A 152 12.61 12.24 -4.97
CA ARG A 152 12.18 11.01 -4.28
C ARG A 152 11.53 10.05 -5.26
N ILE A 153 11.82 8.76 -5.12
CA ILE A 153 11.21 7.70 -5.93
C ILE A 153 10.34 6.82 -5.05
N TYR A 154 9.07 6.73 -5.39
CA TYR A 154 8.14 5.75 -4.88
C TYR A 154 7.94 4.68 -5.95
N GLU A 155 8.13 3.42 -5.59
CA GLU A 155 8.07 2.30 -6.52
C GLU A 155 6.89 1.40 -6.15
N LEU A 156 5.79 1.54 -6.89
CA LEU A 156 4.59 0.74 -6.75
C LEU A 156 4.73 -0.54 -7.57
N ARG A 157 4.58 -1.70 -6.92
CA ARG A 157 4.73 -3.01 -7.56
C ARG A 157 3.46 -3.83 -7.37
N SER A 158 3.03 -4.52 -8.43
CA SER A 158 1.93 -5.48 -8.41
C SER A 158 2.43 -6.83 -8.91
N TYR A 159 2.29 -7.86 -8.08
CA TYR A 159 2.71 -9.22 -8.39
C TYR A 159 1.46 -10.10 -8.51
N GLU A 160 1.17 -10.53 -9.73
CA GLU A 160 0.03 -11.39 -10.06
C GLU A 160 0.41 -12.87 -9.89
N GLY A 161 -0.55 -13.71 -9.51
CA GLY A 161 -0.36 -15.16 -9.40
C GLY A 161 -1.07 -15.94 -10.50
N HIS A 162 -0.50 -17.09 -10.89
CA HIS A 162 -1.13 -17.99 -11.88
C HIS A 162 -2.44 -18.63 -11.40
N SER A 163 -2.62 -18.75 -10.08
CA SER A 163 -3.81 -19.26 -9.41
C SER A 163 -3.83 -18.75 -7.97
N GLN A 164 -4.96 -18.89 -7.26
CA GLN A 164 -5.07 -18.47 -5.86
C GLN A 164 -4.05 -19.18 -4.96
N LYS A 165 -3.77 -20.46 -5.20
CA LYS A 165 -2.77 -21.22 -4.43
C LYS A 165 -1.35 -20.72 -4.68
N ILE A 166 -1.00 -20.48 -5.95
CA ILE A 166 0.33 -19.98 -6.33
C ILE A 166 0.54 -18.56 -5.80
N TYR A 167 -0.48 -17.72 -5.92
CA TYR A 167 -0.50 -16.40 -5.30
C TYR A 167 -0.24 -16.45 -3.78
N LYS A 168 -0.98 -17.29 -3.05
CA LYS A 168 -0.82 -17.43 -1.60
C LYS A 168 0.57 -17.92 -1.21
N ASN A 169 1.25 -18.67 -2.07
CA ASN A 169 2.65 -19.01 -1.86
C ASN A 169 3.59 -17.80 -1.96
N LYS A 170 3.35 -16.84 -2.87
CA LYS A 170 4.14 -15.60 -2.90
C LYS A 170 3.83 -14.69 -1.71
N GLU A 171 2.57 -14.58 -1.30
CA GLU A 171 2.22 -13.89 -0.04
C GLU A 171 2.92 -14.53 1.17
N HIS A 172 3.00 -15.86 1.20
CA HIS A 172 3.74 -16.59 2.24
C HIS A 172 5.24 -16.27 2.21
N MET A 173 5.83 -16.11 1.03
CA MET A 173 7.23 -15.67 0.89
C MET A 173 7.47 -14.31 1.55
N PHE A 174 6.52 -13.38 1.41
CA PHE A 174 6.61 -12.05 2.02
C PHE A 174 6.51 -12.08 3.54
N ASN A 175 5.53 -12.81 4.07
CA ASN A 175 5.27 -12.92 5.50
C ASN A 175 6.20 -13.98 6.14
N GLU A 176 5.83 -15.25 6.08
CA GLU A 176 6.57 -16.38 6.69
C GLU A 176 7.99 -16.55 6.15
N GLY A 177 8.19 -16.29 4.86
CA GLY A 177 9.50 -16.43 4.21
C GLY A 177 10.51 -15.36 4.63
N GLY A 178 10.05 -14.27 5.25
CA GLY A 178 10.90 -13.21 5.78
C GLY A 178 11.30 -12.14 4.76
N GLU A 179 10.67 -12.04 3.59
CA GLU A 179 10.99 -10.97 2.61
C GLU A 179 10.69 -9.58 3.17
N ILE A 180 9.63 -9.41 3.98
CA ILE A 180 9.35 -8.15 4.70
C ILE A 180 10.51 -7.79 5.62
N LEU A 181 10.98 -8.74 6.45
CA LEU A 181 12.09 -8.52 7.38
C LEU A 181 13.39 -8.17 6.64
N LEU A 182 13.62 -8.79 5.48
CA LEU A 182 14.76 -8.48 4.63
C LEU A 182 14.69 -7.06 4.06
N PHE A 183 13.51 -6.61 3.60
CA PHE A 183 13.31 -5.23 3.16
C PHE A 183 13.52 -4.22 4.30
N GLU A 184 13.08 -4.54 5.52
CA GLU A 184 13.33 -3.71 6.70
C GLU A 184 14.84 -3.63 7.01
N LYS A 185 15.52 -4.79 7.07
CA LYS A 185 16.98 -4.88 7.28
C LYS A 185 17.76 -4.08 6.25
N LEU A 186 17.34 -4.12 4.98
CA LEU A 186 17.96 -3.42 3.86
C LEU A 186 17.41 -1.99 3.66
N LYS A 187 16.56 -1.49 4.56
CA LYS A 187 16.03 -0.12 4.56
C LYS A 187 15.37 0.28 3.24
N PHE A 188 14.54 -0.59 2.67
CA PHE A 188 13.72 -0.28 1.49
C PHE A 188 12.64 0.79 1.71
N ASN A 189 12.48 1.25 2.97
CA ASN A 189 11.49 2.24 3.39
C ASN A 189 10.11 1.92 2.79
N ALA A 190 9.67 0.68 3.00
CA ALA A 190 8.39 0.24 2.49
C ALA A 190 7.27 1.10 3.08
N VAL A 191 6.36 1.53 2.22
CA VAL A 191 5.17 2.31 2.59
C VAL A 191 4.06 1.37 3.04
N PHE A 192 3.79 0.32 2.26
CA PHE A 192 2.80 -0.70 2.60
C PHE A 192 3.08 -2.01 1.86
N TYR A 193 2.45 -3.08 2.35
CA TYR A 193 2.27 -4.35 1.64
C TYR A 193 0.82 -4.79 1.81
N GLY A 194 0.18 -5.31 0.76
CA GLY A 194 -1.20 -5.74 0.83
C GLY A 194 -1.61 -6.79 -0.18
N GLU A 195 -2.59 -7.60 0.21
CA GLU A 195 -3.29 -8.51 -0.70
C GLU A 195 -4.46 -7.77 -1.35
N ALA A 196 -4.61 -7.88 -2.66
CA ALA A 196 -5.77 -7.32 -3.34
C ALA A 196 -7.01 -8.18 -3.03
N LEU A 197 -8.06 -7.53 -2.54
CA LEU A 197 -9.37 -8.13 -2.32
C LEU A 197 -10.26 -7.96 -3.56
N ILE A 198 -10.14 -6.81 -4.22
CA ILE A 198 -10.89 -6.44 -5.43
C ILE A 198 -9.95 -5.66 -6.34
N GLY A 199 -9.99 -5.96 -7.64
CA GLY A 199 -9.21 -5.27 -8.68
C GLY A 199 -9.22 -6.03 -10.00
N PRO A 200 -8.70 -5.42 -11.09
CA PRO A 200 -8.75 -6.01 -12.43
C PRO A 200 -7.73 -7.14 -12.66
N THR A 201 -6.76 -7.33 -11.76
CA THR A 201 -5.61 -8.23 -11.93
C THR A 201 -5.51 -9.31 -10.83
N LEU A 202 -6.63 -9.67 -10.24
CA LEU A 202 -6.68 -10.72 -9.20
C LEU A 202 -6.28 -12.11 -9.76
N PRO A 203 -5.64 -12.97 -8.95
CA PRO A 203 -5.12 -12.69 -7.60
C PRO A 203 -3.76 -11.99 -7.67
N ASN A 204 -3.57 -10.95 -6.87
CA ASN A 204 -2.30 -10.23 -6.79
C ASN A 204 -2.04 -9.65 -5.40
N LEU A 205 -0.77 -9.38 -5.12
CA LEU A 205 -0.36 -8.52 -4.02
C LEU A 205 0.19 -7.23 -4.60
N MET A 206 0.14 -6.17 -3.81
CA MET A 206 0.82 -4.93 -4.12
C MET A 206 1.62 -4.45 -2.93
N TYR A 207 2.71 -3.75 -3.21
CA TYR A 207 3.52 -3.08 -2.20
C TYR A 207 4.18 -1.86 -2.82
N MET A 208 4.60 -0.93 -1.96
CA MET A 208 5.30 0.26 -2.38
C MET A 208 6.56 0.45 -1.55
N THR A 209 7.71 0.60 -2.21
CA THR A 209 8.99 0.98 -1.59
C THR A 209 9.33 2.42 -1.92
N SER A 210 10.22 3.03 -1.15
CA SER A 210 10.56 4.44 -1.36
C SER A 210 12.04 4.73 -1.14
N PHE A 211 12.55 5.69 -1.90
CA PHE A 211 13.98 6.01 -1.93
C PHE A 211 14.19 7.51 -2.09
N GLU A 212 15.29 8.00 -1.53
CA GLU A 212 15.70 9.41 -1.61
C GLU A 212 15.82 9.91 -3.05
N ASN A 213 16.27 9.03 -3.96
CA ASN A 213 16.39 9.30 -5.38
C ASN A 213 16.56 7.99 -6.19
N ARG A 214 16.60 8.12 -7.51
CA ARG A 214 16.77 6.99 -8.43
C ARG A 214 18.09 6.23 -8.23
N SER A 215 19.20 6.91 -7.95
CA SER A 215 20.49 6.24 -7.71
C SER A 215 20.43 5.37 -6.45
N ALA A 216 19.84 5.89 -5.38
CA ALA A 216 19.64 5.15 -4.13
C ALA A 216 18.78 3.91 -4.37
N ARG A 217 17.68 4.03 -5.14
CA ARG A 217 16.85 2.89 -5.57
C ARG A 217 17.70 1.80 -6.23
N GLU A 218 18.48 2.14 -7.25
CA GLU A 218 19.25 1.13 -7.99
C GLU A 218 20.25 0.40 -7.09
N GLU A 219 20.93 1.12 -6.18
CA GLU A 219 21.88 0.51 -5.25
C GLU A 219 21.19 -0.41 -4.23
N HIS A 220 20.00 -0.06 -3.75
CA HIS A 220 19.21 -0.93 -2.85
C HIS A 220 18.80 -2.22 -3.56
N TRP A 221 18.34 -2.15 -4.81
CA TRP A 221 17.98 -3.35 -5.57
C TRP A 221 19.19 -4.23 -5.90
N LYS A 222 20.34 -3.63 -6.23
CA LYS A 222 21.60 -4.37 -6.40
C LYS A 222 22.01 -5.08 -5.11
N THR A 223 21.89 -4.41 -3.97
CA THR A 223 22.14 -5.00 -2.65
C THR A 223 21.19 -6.17 -2.40
N PHE A 224 19.88 -5.99 -2.62
CA PHE A 224 18.89 -7.04 -2.41
C PHE A 224 19.14 -8.29 -3.26
N VAL A 225 19.36 -8.13 -4.57
CA VAL A 225 19.56 -9.29 -5.46
C VAL A 225 20.85 -10.05 -5.12
N SER A 226 21.86 -9.36 -4.57
CA SER A 226 23.12 -9.98 -4.16
C SER A 226 23.10 -10.58 -2.76
N ASP A 227 22.11 -10.22 -1.92
CA ASP A 227 22.01 -10.62 -0.52
C ASP A 227 21.88 -12.16 -0.34
N PRO A 228 22.66 -12.78 0.57
CA PRO A 228 22.62 -14.22 0.81
C PRO A 228 21.27 -14.75 1.30
N GLU A 229 20.53 -13.99 2.12
CA GLU A 229 19.21 -14.39 2.61
C GLU A 229 18.20 -14.40 1.47
N TRP A 230 18.22 -13.39 0.59
CA TRP A 230 17.40 -13.39 -0.62
C TRP A 230 17.72 -14.58 -1.52
N LYS A 231 19.00 -14.81 -1.84
CA LYS A 231 19.41 -15.92 -2.71
C LYS A 231 18.99 -17.28 -2.15
N LYS A 232 19.13 -17.46 -0.83
CA LYS A 232 18.66 -18.68 -0.15
C LYS A 232 17.13 -18.80 -0.23
N MET A 233 16.39 -17.75 0.09
CA MET A 233 14.92 -17.76 0.08
C MET A 233 14.37 -18.02 -1.32
N SER A 234 14.80 -17.24 -2.31
CA SER A 234 14.34 -17.30 -3.69
C SER A 234 14.78 -18.57 -4.45
N SER A 235 15.70 -19.38 -3.91
CA SER A 235 16.08 -20.68 -4.47
C SER A 235 15.31 -21.86 -3.85
N LEU A 236 14.52 -21.65 -2.80
CA LEU A 236 13.71 -22.70 -2.21
C LEU A 236 12.71 -23.24 -3.25
N PRO A 237 12.56 -24.58 -3.39
CA PRO A 237 11.64 -25.17 -4.36
C PRO A 237 10.20 -24.68 -4.20
N MET A 238 9.77 -24.43 -2.96
CA MET A 238 8.41 -23.97 -2.67
C MET A 238 8.12 -22.55 -3.20
N TYR A 239 9.13 -21.71 -3.46
CA TYR A 239 8.94 -20.33 -3.93
C TYR A 239 9.25 -20.15 -5.42
N GLN A 240 9.57 -21.23 -6.14
CA GLN A 240 9.75 -21.16 -7.59
C GLN A 240 8.41 -20.92 -8.30
N HIS A 241 8.43 -20.10 -9.35
CA HIS A 241 7.29 -19.85 -10.24
C HIS A 241 6.01 -19.38 -9.53
N ASN A 242 6.17 -18.59 -8.46
CA ASN A 242 5.05 -18.10 -7.65
C ASN A 242 4.50 -16.73 -8.08
N VAL A 243 4.97 -16.20 -9.21
CA VAL A 243 4.51 -14.93 -9.81
C VAL A 243 4.33 -15.12 -11.31
N SER A 244 3.16 -14.75 -11.84
CA SER A 244 2.85 -14.80 -13.27
C SER A 244 3.25 -13.53 -14.00
N LYS A 245 3.12 -12.38 -13.36
CA LYS A 245 3.44 -11.07 -13.92
C LYS A 245 3.84 -10.09 -12.83
N ILE A 246 4.86 -9.29 -13.14
CA ILE A 246 5.32 -8.18 -12.32
C ILE A 246 5.09 -6.89 -13.08
N THR A 247 4.32 -5.98 -12.49
CA THR A 247 4.21 -4.58 -12.94
C THR A 247 4.91 -3.68 -11.93
N ILE A 248 5.73 -2.76 -12.43
CA ILE A 248 6.48 -1.78 -11.65
C ILE A 248 6.16 -0.40 -12.19
N MET A 249 5.83 0.54 -11.32
CA MET A 249 5.63 1.94 -11.66
C MET A 249 6.49 2.80 -10.73
N LEU A 250 7.31 3.66 -11.32
CA LEU A 250 8.09 4.65 -10.58
C LEU A 250 7.32 5.96 -10.55
N LEU A 251 7.27 6.56 -9.37
CA LEU A 251 6.39 7.68 -9.06
C LEU A 251 7.15 8.77 -8.29
N HIS A 252 6.76 10.02 -8.49
CA HIS A 252 7.08 11.15 -7.62
C HIS A 252 5.84 11.53 -6.80
N PRO A 253 5.99 11.90 -5.51
CA PRO A 253 4.90 12.50 -4.74
C PRO A 253 4.63 13.93 -5.25
N THR A 254 3.35 14.29 -5.30
CA THR A 254 2.91 15.67 -5.59
C THR A 254 3.20 16.60 -4.40
N ASP A 255 3.09 17.90 -4.58
CA ASP A 255 3.25 18.92 -3.52
C ASP A 255 2.12 18.91 -2.49
N TYR A 256 0.98 18.28 -2.79
CA TYR A 256 -0.14 18.09 -1.88
C TYR A 256 -0.23 16.68 -1.27
N SER A 257 0.69 15.78 -1.61
CA SER A 257 0.84 14.48 -0.96
C SER A 257 1.28 14.63 0.50
N ASP A 258 0.87 13.71 1.38
CA ASP A 258 1.38 13.62 2.76
C ASP A 258 2.84 13.09 2.83
N TYR A 259 3.46 12.77 1.67
CA TYR A 259 4.74 12.05 1.50
C TYR A 259 5.93 12.90 0.97
#